data_AF-A0A2E1H2F1-F1
#
_entry.id   AF-A0A2E1H2F1-F1
#
_cell.length_a   1.000
_cell.length_b   1.000
_cell.length_c   1.000
_cell.angle_alpha   90.00
_cell.angle_beta   90.00
_cell.angle_gamma   90.00
#
_symmetry.space_group_name_H-M   'P 1'
#
loop_
_entity.id
_entity.type
_entity.pdbx_description
1 polymer ?
#
loop_
_entity_poly.entity_id
_entity_poly.type
_entity_poly.pdbx_seq_one_letter_code
_entity_poly.pdbx_strand_id
1 'polypeptide(L)'
;MTRKQHGLGRIELLWTVAALVLVTMLIVNTLRSEVTRAKERMCLDSLAYLSAQIHVGLEQLEYFNAEQLEDYYMGPGAPPIFFRTENMHLLSKLLPSDIVVPQDPWQNAFVLHKVTQGGAAEFWLVSGGEDGEYPKWPLTKDSLAKRLHLPFLASPR
;
A
#
# COMPACT_ATOMS: atom_id res chain seq x y z
N MET A 1 15.09 -19.78 64.02
CA MET A 1 14.53 -18.90 62.97
C MET A 1 14.36 -19.69 61.69
N THR A 2 13.19 -20.27 61.45
CA THR A 2 12.89 -20.99 60.19
C THR A 2 12.00 -20.11 59.33
N ARG A 3 12.60 -19.50 58.30
CA ARG A 3 11.93 -18.67 57.31
C ARG A 3 11.04 -19.58 56.45
N LYS A 4 9.74 -19.64 56.75
CA LYS A 4 8.77 -20.34 55.89
C LYS A 4 8.71 -19.62 54.54
N GLN A 5 9.38 -20.18 53.53
CA GLN A 5 9.10 -19.83 52.14
C GLN A 5 7.67 -20.28 51.84
N HIS A 6 6.70 -19.38 52.01
CA HIS A 6 5.35 -19.61 51.50
C HIS A 6 5.44 -19.52 49.97
N GLY A 7 5.32 -20.66 49.30
CA GLY A 7 5.06 -20.69 47.86
C GLY A 7 3.72 -20.02 47.57
N LEU A 8 3.57 -19.48 46.34
CA LEU A 8 2.37 -18.77 45.92
C LEU A 8 1.10 -19.53 46.33
N GLY A 9 0.24 -18.88 47.11
CA GLY A 9 -1.08 -19.42 47.40
C GLY A 9 -1.88 -19.58 46.11
N ARG A 10 -2.79 -20.55 46.03
CA ARG A 10 -3.64 -20.77 44.84
C ARG A 10 -4.35 -19.51 44.34
N ILE A 11 -4.71 -18.61 45.27
CA ILE A 11 -5.34 -17.31 44.98
C ILE A 11 -4.34 -16.32 44.39
N GLU A 12 -3.12 -16.24 44.92
CA GLU A 12 -2.05 -15.38 44.38
C GLU A 12 -1.63 -15.83 42.98
N LEU A 13 -1.60 -17.15 42.75
CA LEU A 13 -1.36 -17.72 41.42
C LEU A 13 -2.46 -17.33 40.42
N LEU A 14 -3.71 -17.33 40.85
CA LEU A 14 -4.84 -16.90 40.02
C LEU A 14 -4.73 -15.41 39.62
N TRP A 15 -4.40 -14.54 40.57
CA TRP A 15 -4.23 -13.10 40.30
C TRP A 15 -3.00 -12.79 39.45
N THR A 16 -1.89 -13.49 39.66
CA THR A 16 -0.68 -13.32 38.84
C THR A 16 -0.90 -13.76 37.40
N VAL A 17 -1.61 -14.88 37.18
CA VAL A 17 -2.00 -15.32 35.83
C VAL A 17 -2.95 -14.31 35.18
N ALA A 18 -3.96 -13.82 35.91
CA ALA A 18 -4.88 -12.81 35.38
C ALA A 18 -4.15 -11.51 35.00
N ALA A 19 -3.24 -11.03 35.86
CA ALA A 19 -2.43 -9.85 35.58
C ALA A 19 -1.52 -10.06 34.35
N LEU A 20 -0.89 -11.24 34.23
CA LEU A 20 -0.04 -11.59 33.09
C LEU A 20 -0.84 -11.59 31.78
N VAL A 21 -2.04 -12.17 31.77
CA VAL A 21 -2.93 -12.18 30.60
C VAL A 21 -3.30 -10.76 30.20
N LEU A 22 -3.66 -9.91 31.17
CA LEU A 22 -4.04 -8.53 30.91
C LEU A 22 -2.88 -7.72 30.32
N VAL A 23 -1.69 -7.82 30.90
CA VAL A 23 -0.48 -7.16 30.39
C VAL A 23 -0.14 -7.66 28.99
N THR A 24 -0.22 -8.97 28.76
CA THR A 24 0.07 -9.56 27.44
C THR A 24 -0.93 -9.07 26.39
N MET A 25 -2.23 -9.06 26.71
CA MET A 25 -3.25 -8.52 25.80
C MET A 25 -2.99 -7.05 25.48
N LEU A 26 -2.64 -6.24 26.47
CA LEU A 26 -2.33 -4.83 26.27
C LEU A 26 -1.13 -4.65 25.33
N ILE A 27 -0.04 -5.39 25.56
CA ILE A 27 1.16 -5.36 24.70
C ILE A 27 0.81 -5.76 23.26
N VAL A 28 0.08 -6.87 23.08
CA VAL A 28 -0.29 -7.37 21.75
C VAL A 28 -1.17 -6.35 21.00
N ASN A 29 -2.14 -5.75 21.69
CA ASN A 29 -3.02 -4.75 21.08
C ASN A 29 -2.24 -3.48 20.69
N THR A 30 -1.34 -3.01 21.55
CA THR A 30 -0.47 -1.87 21.23
C THR A 30 0.43 -2.18 20.04
N LEU A 31 1.08 -3.34 20.02
CA LEU A 31 1.93 -3.75 18.90
C LEU A 31 1.15 -3.86 17.59
N ARG A 32 -0.07 -4.44 17.61
CA ARG A 32 -0.92 -4.51 16.42
C ARG A 32 -1.24 -3.12 15.87
N SER A 33 -1.64 -2.19 16.74
CA SER A 33 -1.95 -0.82 16.32
C SER A 33 -0.73 -0.10 15.73
N GLU A 34 0.44 -0.24 16.33
CA GLU A 34 1.68 0.36 15.81
C GLU A 34 2.11 -0.26 14.49
N VAL A 35 1.96 -1.58 14.32
CA VAL A 35 2.23 -2.27 13.05
C VAL A 35 1.30 -1.77 11.95
N THR A 36 0.00 -1.64 12.19
CA THR A 36 -0.95 -1.10 11.21
C THR A 36 -0.55 0.31 10.76
N ARG A 37 -0.25 1.20 11.70
CA ARG A 37 0.21 2.57 11.40
C ARG A 37 1.53 2.59 10.64
N ALA A 38 2.46 1.71 10.97
CA ALA A 38 3.74 1.60 10.28
C ALA A 38 3.54 1.13 8.82
N LYS A 39 2.66 0.15 8.59
CA LYS A 39 2.30 -0.31 7.25
C LYS A 39 1.64 0.79 6.41
N GLU A 40 0.70 1.53 6.97
CA GLU A 40 0.06 2.66 6.29
C GLU A 40 1.09 3.70 5.84
N ARG A 41 2.00 4.10 6.73
CA ARG A 41 3.09 5.04 6.39
C ARG A 41 3.99 4.49 5.28
N MET A 42 4.42 3.25 5.39
CA MET A 42 5.24 2.58 4.37
C MET A 42 4.53 2.52 3.01
N CYS A 43 3.22 2.29 3.01
CA CYS A 43 2.41 2.30 1.80
C CYS A 43 2.37 3.71 1.17
N LEU A 44 2.13 4.75 1.97
CA LEU A 44 2.12 6.14 1.49
C LEU A 44 3.48 6.58 0.94
N ASP A 45 4.57 6.21 1.62
CA ASP A 45 5.93 6.47 1.16
C ASP A 45 6.22 5.75 -0.17
N SER A 46 5.77 4.49 -0.29
CA SER A 46 5.91 3.70 -1.52
C SER A 46 5.10 4.30 -2.68
N LEU A 47 3.86 4.76 -2.43
CA LEU A 47 3.05 5.48 -3.42
C LEU A 47 3.72 6.79 -3.85
N ALA A 48 4.31 7.53 -2.91
CA ALA A 48 5.02 8.76 -3.22
C ALA A 48 6.27 8.50 -4.07
N TYR A 49 7.06 7.49 -3.69
CA TYR A 49 8.22 7.02 -4.44
C TYR A 49 7.83 6.60 -5.86
N LEU A 50 6.89 5.68 -6.00
CA LEU A 50 6.44 5.17 -7.29
C LEU A 50 5.86 6.28 -8.17
N SER A 51 5.06 7.19 -7.61
CA SER A 51 4.54 8.33 -8.34
C SER A 51 5.64 9.21 -8.92
N ALA A 52 6.74 9.43 -8.19
CA ALA A 52 7.87 10.21 -8.69
C ALA A 52 8.64 9.44 -9.78
N GLN A 53 8.90 8.14 -9.58
CA GLN A 53 9.64 7.33 -10.54
C GLN A 53 8.87 7.12 -11.85
N ILE A 54 7.54 6.92 -11.77
CA ILE A 54 6.69 6.85 -12.97
C ILE A 54 6.74 8.18 -13.71
N HIS A 55 6.70 9.32 -13.02
CA HIS A 55 6.79 10.62 -13.68
C HIS A 55 8.11 10.76 -14.46
N VAL A 56 9.25 10.42 -13.83
CA VAL A 56 10.57 10.41 -14.50
C VAL A 56 10.62 9.42 -15.66
N GLY A 57 10.07 8.21 -15.48
CA GLY A 57 10.04 7.19 -16.52
C GLY A 57 9.19 7.60 -17.73
N LEU A 58 8.05 8.24 -17.51
CA LEU A 58 7.21 8.79 -18.57
C LEU A 58 7.94 9.89 -19.36
N GLU A 59 8.70 10.77 -18.69
CA GLU A 59 9.53 11.78 -19.37
C GLU A 59 10.60 11.14 -20.24
N GLN A 60 11.30 10.10 -19.75
CA GLN A 60 12.34 9.40 -20.50
C GLN A 60 11.80 8.61 -21.69
N LEU A 61 10.59 8.05 -21.56
CA LEU A 61 9.90 7.30 -22.61
C LEU A 61 9.15 8.21 -23.61
N GLU A 62 9.20 9.53 -23.41
CA GLU A 62 8.47 10.52 -24.20
C GLU A 62 6.94 10.28 -24.21
N TYR A 63 6.41 9.72 -23.12
CA TYR A 63 4.99 9.49 -22.91
C TYR A 63 4.34 10.68 -22.21
N PHE A 64 3.88 11.63 -23.03
CA PHE A 64 3.26 12.87 -22.57
C PHE A 64 1.73 12.83 -22.64
N ASN A 65 1.16 11.90 -23.40
CA ASN A 65 -0.29 11.83 -23.63
C ASN A 65 -0.89 10.56 -23.03
N ALA A 66 -2.10 10.70 -22.48
CA ALA A 66 -2.83 9.59 -21.88
C ALA A 66 -3.17 8.47 -22.87
N GLU A 67 -3.30 8.78 -24.16
CA GLU A 67 -3.60 7.82 -25.23
C GLU A 67 -2.46 6.84 -25.50
N GLN A 68 -1.22 7.22 -25.14
CA GLN A 68 -0.04 6.35 -25.29
C GLN A 68 0.06 5.31 -24.19
N LEU A 69 -0.73 5.47 -23.12
CA LEU A 69 -0.72 4.63 -21.95
C LEU A 69 -1.94 3.73 -21.92
N GLU A 70 -1.68 2.48 -21.54
CA GLU A 70 -2.67 1.44 -21.35
C GLU A 70 -3.51 1.72 -20.10
N ASP A 71 -4.63 1.03 -19.98
CA ASP A 71 -5.58 1.27 -18.90
C ASP A 71 -5.05 0.82 -17.53
N TYR A 72 -4.20 -0.22 -17.51
CA TYR A 72 -3.75 -0.85 -16.28
C TYR A 72 -2.28 -1.28 -16.31
N TYR A 73 -1.53 -0.84 -15.30
CA TYR A 73 -0.19 -1.33 -15.02
C TYR A 73 -0.08 -1.86 -13.59
N MET A 74 0.59 -2.99 -13.40
CA MET A 74 0.64 -3.70 -12.13
C MET A 74 2.08 -3.99 -11.68
N GLY A 75 2.33 -3.75 -10.40
CA GLY A 75 3.57 -4.12 -9.72
C GLY A 75 3.59 -5.59 -9.26
N PRO A 76 4.63 -6.00 -8.51
CA PRO A 76 4.70 -7.32 -7.91
C PRO A 76 3.67 -7.45 -6.77
N GLY A 77 3.08 -8.64 -6.62
CA GLY A 77 2.16 -8.96 -5.52
C GLY A 77 0.87 -9.62 -5.99
N ALA A 78 -0.08 -9.77 -5.06
CA ALA A 78 -1.40 -10.31 -5.38
C ALA A 78 -2.20 -9.32 -6.24
N PRO A 79 -2.72 -9.73 -7.41
CA PRO A 79 -3.57 -8.90 -8.23
C PRO A 79 -4.94 -8.70 -7.56
N PRO A 80 -5.69 -7.63 -7.92
CA PRO A 80 -7.05 -7.43 -7.44
C PRO A 80 -7.97 -8.53 -7.97
N ILE A 81 -8.87 -9.01 -7.11
CA ILE A 81 -9.77 -10.15 -7.36
C ILE A 81 -10.66 -9.96 -8.62
N PHE A 82 -10.97 -8.70 -8.98
CA PHE A 82 -11.85 -8.40 -10.10
C PHE A 82 -11.14 -8.26 -11.45
N PHE A 83 -9.80 -8.27 -11.50
CA PHE A 83 -9.12 -8.22 -12.79
C PHE A 83 -9.03 -9.62 -13.41
N ARG A 84 -9.61 -9.76 -14.60
CA ARG A 84 -9.27 -10.86 -15.49
C ARG A 84 -7.90 -10.55 -16.09
N THR A 85 -6.95 -11.46 -15.93
CA THR A 85 -5.52 -11.38 -16.24
C THR A 85 -5.14 -11.03 -17.69
N GLU A 86 -6.09 -10.79 -18.59
CA GLU A 86 -5.85 -10.74 -20.04
C GLU A 86 -5.30 -9.39 -20.54
N ASN A 87 -5.42 -8.29 -19.78
CA ASN A 87 -5.00 -6.94 -20.21
C ASN A 87 -4.09 -6.21 -19.19
N MET A 88 -3.21 -6.94 -18.49
CA MET A 88 -2.30 -6.33 -17.50
C MET A 88 -0.91 -6.06 -18.07
N HIS A 89 -0.46 -4.81 -17.97
CA HIS A 89 0.92 -4.45 -18.27
C HIS A 89 1.74 -4.38 -16.98
N LEU A 90 3.05 -4.67 -17.06
CA LEU A 90 3.93 -4.55 -15.90
C LEU A 90 4.23 -3.08 -15.64
N LEU A 91 4.11 -2.65 -14.38
CA LEU A 91 4.42 -1.28 -13.95
C LEU A 91 5.90 -0.93 -14.20
N SER A 92 6.79 -1.92 -14.17
CA SER A 92 8.19 -1.75 -14.52
C SER A 92 8.44 -1.24 -15.94
N LYS A 93 7.48 -1.37 -16.86
CA LYS A 93 7.60 -0.81 -18.22
C LYS A 93 7.56 0.73 -18.24
N LEU A 94 6.95 1.35 -17.24
CA LEU A 94 6.85 2.80 -17.11
C LEU A 94 7.96 3.40 -16.26
N LEU A 95 8.90 2.58 -15.80
CA LEU A 95 9.95 2.97 -14.87
C LEU A 95 11.32 2.90 -15.54
N PRO A 96 12.28 3.71 -15.07
CA PRO A 96 13.68 3.54 -15.45
C PRO A 96 14.17 2.11 -15.13
N SER A 97 15.11 1.61 -15.93
CA SER A 97 15.54 0.20 -15.93
C SER A 97 16.14 -0.33 -14.62
N ASP A 98 16.56 0.56 -13.72
CA ASP A 98 17.19 0.26 -12.44
C ASP A 98 16.23 0.38 -11.23
N ILE A 99 14.99 0.78 -11.46
CA ILE A 99 14.00 1.00 -10.39
C ILE A 99 13.31 -0.31 -10.03
N VAL A 100 13.37 -0.64 -8.73
CA VAL A 100 12.63 -1.77 -8.16
C VAL A 100 11.24 -1.31 -7.75
N VAL A 101 10.22 -1.99 -8.27
CA VAL A 101 8.84 -1.77 -7.84
C VAL A 101 8.66 -2.44 -6.47
N PRO A 102 8.36 -1.69 -5.38
CA PRO A 102 8.05 -2.30 -4.11
C PRO A 102 6.73 -3.07 -4.18
N GLN A 103 6.59 -4.06 -3.32
CA GLN A 103 5.30 -4.68 -3.02
C GLN A 103 4.62 -3.89 -1.90
N ASP A 104 3.29 -3.89 -1.90
CA ASP A 104 2.51 -3.32 -0.81
C ASP A 104 2.85 -4.03 0.54
N PRO A 105 2.90 -3.32 1.68
CA PRO A 105 2.96 -3.89 3.03
C PRO A 105 1.97 -5.03 3.37
N TRP A 106 0.86 -5.17 2.63
CA TRP A 106 -0.11 -6.28 2.74
C TRP A 106 0.04 -7.35 1.65
N GLN A 107 1.17 -7.37 0.94
CA GLN A 107 1.50 -8.34 -0.12
C GLN A 107 0.68 -8.19 -1.42
N ASN A 108 -0.09 -7.12 -1.52
CA ASN A 108 -0.84 -6.74 -2.72
C ASN A 108 0.06 -6.05 -3.77
N ALA A 109 -0.37 -6.03 -5.02
CA ALA A 109 0.32 -5.28 -6.06
C ALA A 109 -0.08 -3.79 -6.02
N PHE A 110 0.87 -2.89 -6.25
CA PHE A 110 0.48 -1.52 -6.62
C PHE A 110 -0.06 -1.51 -8.06
N VAL A 111 -1.19 -0.84 -8.27
CA VAL A 111 -1.87 -0.78 -9.57
C VAL A 111 -1.99 0.67 -10.02
N LEU A 112 -1.46 0.98 -11.19
CA LEU A 112 -1.75 2.22 -11.90
C LEU A 112 -2.98 1.99 -12.79
N HIS A 113 -4.03 2.75 -12.56
CA HIS A 113 -5.30 2.67 -13.25
C HIS A 113 -5.61 4.00 -13.94
N LYS A 114 -5.92 3.94 -15.23
CA LYS A 114 -6.43 5.05 -16.04
C LYS A 114 -7.94 5.16 -15.91
N VAL A 115 -8.43 6.30 -15.43
CA VAL A 115 -9.84 6.62 -15.23
C VAL A 115 -10.22 7.79 -16.13
N THR A 116 -11.27 7.63 -16.93
CA THR A 116 -11.78 8.72 -17.77
C THR A 116 -12.90 9.46 -17.03
N GLN A 117 -12.66 10.72 -16.66
CA GLN A 117 -13.65 11.57 -15.98
C GLN A 117 -13.86 12.86 -16.76
N GLY A 118 -15.10 13.14 -17.16
CA GLY A 118 -15.45 14.41 -17.82
C GLY A 118 -14.74 14.67 -19.16
N GLY A 119 -14.28 13.63 -19.85
CA GLY A 119 -13.52 13.74 -21.10
C GLY A 119 -12.00 13.88 -20.93
N ALA A 120 -11.49 13.96 -19.69
CA ALA A 120 -10.07 13.90 -19.40
C ALA A 120 -9.69 12.54 -18.81
N ALA A 121 -8.56 11.98 -19.26
CA ALA A 121 -7.99 10.77 -18.68
C ALA A 121 -7.11 11.13 -17.47
N GLU A 122 -7.36 10.48 -16.35
CA GLU A 122 -6.62 10.61 -15.10
C GLU A 122 -5.93 9.29 -14.75
N PHE A 123 -4.75 9.32 -14.16
CA PHE A 123 -4.05 8.12 -13.72
C PHE A 123 -3.99 8.09 -12.19
N TRP A 124 -4.28 6.94 -11.62
CA TRP A 124 -4.33 6.73 -10.18
C TRP A 124 -3.50 5.52 -9.81
N LEU A 125 -2.51 5.72 -8.95
CA LEU A 125 -1.72 4.65 -8.37
C LEU A 125 -2.37 4.23 -7.06
N VAL A 126 -2.70 2.94 -6.93
CA VAL A 126 -3.56 2.42 -5.86
C VAL A 126 -2.92 1.19 -5.23
N SER A 127 -3.03 1.09 -3.91
CA SER A 127 -2.72 -0.10 -3.12
C SER A 127 -4.00 -0.87 -2.81
N GLY A 128 -3.89 -2.19 -2.69
CA GLY A 128 -4.99 -3.04 -2.25
C GLY A 128 -5.30 -2.94 -0.75
N GLY A 129 -4.42 -2.29 0.03
CA GLY A 129 -4.60 -2.15 1.46
C GLY A 129 -4.64 -3.48 2.21
N GLU A 130 -5.19 -3.48 3.41
CA GLU A 130 -5.36 -4.69 4.23
C GLU A 130 -6.37 -5.68 3.62
N ASP A 131 -7.42 -5.15 3.02
CA ASP A 131 -8.55 -5.94 2.51
C ASP A 131 -8.32 -6.47 1.09
N GLY A 132 -7.24 -6.06 0.42
CA GLY A 132 -7.00 -6.37 -1.00
C GLY A 132 -8.05 -5.75 -1.93
N GLU A 133 -8.79 -4.75 -1.45
CA GLU A 133 -9.82 -4.06 -2.20
C GLU A 133 -9.21 -2.92 -3.00
N TYR A 134 -9.50 -2.92 -4.30
CA TYR A 134 -9.08 -1.84 -5.17
C TYR A 134 -10.34 -1.09 -5.59
N PRO A 135 -10.45 0.20 -5.26
CA PRO A 135 -11.61 0.99 -5.61
C PRO A 135 -11.78 1.02 -7.13
N LYS A 136 -12.99 0.69 -7.60
CA LYS A 136 -13.38 0.88 -9.01
C LYS A 136 -13.33 2.36 -9.43
N TRP A 137 -13.51 3.26 -8.46
CA TRP A 137 -13.45 4.71 -8.60
C TRP A 137 -12.54 5.28 -7.51
N PRO A 138 -11.44 5.98 -7.86
CA PRO A 138 -10.36 6.32 -6.93
C PRO A 138 -10.68 7.47 -5.93
N LEU A 139 -11.95 7.82 -5.77
CA LEU A 139 -12.39 8.91 -4.89
C LEU A 139 -13.00 8.34 -3.60
N THR A 140 -12.14 7.95 -2.66
CA THR A 140 -12.49 7.97 -1.24
C THR A 140 -11.37 8.65 -0.45
N LYS A 141 -11.75 9.47 0.54
CA LYS A 141 -10.84 10.22 1.43
C LYS A 141 -9.85 9.32 2.19
N ASP A 142 -10.17 8.04 2.29
CA ASP A 142 -9.46 7.02 3.07
C ASP A 142 -8.75 5.98 2.19
N SER A 143 -8.82 6.09 0.85
CA SER A 143 -8.12 5.16 -0.04
C SER A 143 -6.61 5.43 -0.05
N LEU A 144 -5.81 4.36 0.06
CA LEU A 144 -4.35 4.38 -0.18
C LEU A 144 -4.08 4.50 -1.69
N ALA A 145 -4.48 5.65 -2.23
CA ALA A 145 -4.41 5.97 -3.65
C ALA A 145 -3.76 7.35 -3.83
N LYS A 146 -2.98 7.49 -4.90
CA LYS A 146 -2.35 8.75 -5.29
C LYS A 146 -2.61 9.03 -6.76
N ARG A 147 -3.17 10.20 -7.05
CA ARG A 147 -3.30 10.70 -8.42
C ARG A 147 -1.92 10.99 -9.00
N LEU A 148 -1.69 10.50 -10.21
CA LEU A 148 -0.49 10.74 -10.99
C LEU A 148 -0.76 11.82 -12.04
N HIS A 149 0.17 12.77 -12.16
CA HIS A 149 0.14 13.81 -13.17
C HIS A 149 1.11 13.44 -14.29
N LEU A 150 0.60 13.44 -15.52
CA LEU A 150 1.43 13.25 -16.71
C LEU A 150 2.36 14.44 -16.92
N PRO A 151 3.59 14.21 -17.43
CA PRO A 151 4.48 15.29 -17.82
C PRO A 151 3.86 16.14 -18.93
N PHE A 152 3.91 17.45 -18.79
CA PHE A 152 3.27 18.38 -19.72
C PHE A 152 4.13 18.58 -20.97
N LEU A 153 3.53 18.45 -22.16
CA LEU A 153 4.13 18.98 -23.39
C LEU A 153 4.05 20.51 -23.33
N ALA A 154 5.17 21.17 -23.07
CA ALA A 154 5.29 22.58 -23.39
C ALA A 154 4.98 22.74 -24.89
N SER A 155 3.78 23.26 -25.20
CA SER A 155 3.33 23.47 -26.56
C SER A 155 4.42 24.20 -27.35
N PRO A 156 4.91 23.66 -28.50
CA PRO A 156 5.80 24.40 -29.35
C PRO A 156 5.04 25.64 -29.84
N ARG A 157 5.55 26.82 -29.47
CA ARG A 157 5.08 28.11 -29.98
C ARG A 157 5.42 28.25 -31.47
#